data_AF-A0A965YKS3-F1
#
_entry.id   AF-A0A965YKS3-F1
#
_cell.length_a   1.000
_cell.length_b   1.000
_cell.length_c   1.000
_cell.angle_alpha   90.00
_cell.angle_beta   90.00
_cell.angle_gamma   90.00
#
_symmetry.space_group_name_H-M   'P 1'
#
loop_
_entity.id
_entity.type
_entity.pdbx_description
1 polymer ?
#
loop_
_entity_poly.entity_id
_entity_poly.type
_entity_poly.pdbx_seq_one_letter_code
_entity_poly.pdbx_strand_id
1 'polypeptide(L)'
;MPEDYQALLGELGVQSADPVATDPVATTDPVTTDPTAMDPSVIPGTDPVNPEPVTDPAPADPATPTDPQPVVDPAVEAKNQAFAAMRVQNAKYQKAMSRIAQAMGASNEDEAIEKLIGASFDVQAKRENVDPVILRRLTDLEEKNQMLDTATKQQFIRDSFGAVQKQFNLDDKEVIAFAQKLTDQNVDIFNSNIPLSTLYLGLYHDTITSKKLEAEKQNWIKGQNEADKAPGVNPATGKPISKDKKEITTDADLDLILKTLK
;
A
#
# COMPACT_ATOMS: atom_id res chain seq x y z
N MET A 1 22.09 -1.81 -18.30
CA MET A 1 22.12 -3.21 -17.83
C MET A 1 23.36 -3.32 -16.96
N PRO A 2 23.22 -3.55 -15.65
CA PRO A 2 24.37 -3.70 -14.75
C PRO A 2 25.20 -4.93 -15.17
N GLU A 3 26.52 -4.79 -15.17
CA GLU A 3 27.49 -5.83 -15.60
C GLU A 3 27.37 -7.14 -14.78
N ASP A 4 26.73 -7.07 -13.61
CA ASP A 4 26.52 -8.19 -12.69
C ASP A 4 25.67 -9.33 -13.28
N TYR A 5 24.75 -9.03 -14.21
CA TYR A 5 23.94 -10.07 -14.86
C TYR A 5 24.73 -10.87 -15.91
N GLN A 6 25.76 -10.28 -16.52
CA GLN A 6 26.56 -10.98 -17.51
C GLN A 6 27.49 -12.02 -16.88
N ALA A 7 28.05 -11.73 -15.71
CA ALA A 7 28.86 -12.70 -14.96
C ALA A 7 28.03 -13.93 -14.56
N LEU A 8 26.79 -13.70 -14.12
CA LEU A 8 25.89 -14.75 -13.64
C LEU A 8 25.38 -15.66 -14.79
N LEU A 9 25.21 -15.13 -15.99
CA LEU A 9 24.87 -15.91 -17.20
C LEU A 9 26.09 -16.60 -17.84
N GLY A 10 27.29 -16.05 -17.67
CA GLY A 10 28.54 -16.63 -18.19
C GLY A 10 28.96 -17.90 -17.44
N GLU A 11 28.75 -17.96 -16.12
CA GLU A 11 29.11 -19.13 -15.29
C GLU A 11 28.11 -20.30 -15.43
N LEU A 12 26.94 -20.06 -16.06
CA LEU A 12 25.84 -21.04 -16.21
C LEU A 12 25.85 -21.82 -17.54
N GLY A 13 26.96 -21.81 -18.27
CA GLY A 13 27.24 -22.85 -19.27
C GLY A 13 26.55 -22.71 -20.63
N VAL A 14 26.53 -21.50 -21.23
CA VAL A 14 26.45 -21.40 -22.70
C VAL A 14 27.87 -21.50 -23.23
N GLN A 15 28.39 -22.74 -23.30
CA GLN A 15 29.64 -23.01 -24.01
C GLN A 15 29.45 -22.63 -25.48
N SER A 16 30.14 -21.57 -25.89
CA SER A 16 30.43 -21.33 -27.30
C SER A 16 31.30 -22.49 -27.76
N ALA A 17 30.75 -23.32 -28.65
CA ALA A 17 31.49 -24.38 -29.29
C ALA A 17 32.64 -23.76 -30.09
N ASP A 18 33.87 -24.17 -29.79
CA ASP A 18 34.97 -24.12 -30.74
C ASP A 18 35.63 -25.50 -30.82
N PRO A 19 36.05 -25.96 -32.01
CA PRO A 19 36.27 -27.38 -32.28
C PRO A 19 37.76 -27.79 -32.34
N VAL A 20 37.96 -29.11 -32.22
CA VAL A 20 39.12 -29.93 -32.64
C VAL A 20 40.35 -30.00 -31.72
N ALA A 21 40.59 -31.19 -31.15
CA ALA A 21 41.82 -31.97 -31.33
C ALA A 21 41.64 -33.43 -30.84
N THR A 22 41.91 -34.36 -31.75
CA THR A 22 42.05 -35.84 -31.65
C THR A 22 43.11 -36.26 -30.61
N ASP A 23 43.07 -37.43 -29.93
CA ASP A 23 43.23 -38.80 -30.45
C ASP A 23 42.97 -39.87 -29.32
N PRO A 24 43.06 -41.21 -29.52
CA PRO A 24 42.10 -42.21 -29.03
C PRO A 24 42.71 -43.20 -27.99
N VAL A 25 41.93 -44.19 -27.53
CA VAL A 25 42.31 -45.64 -27.42
C VAL A 25 41.26 -46.46 -26.61
N ALA A 26 40.84 -47.56 -27.26
CA ALA A 26 40.40 -48.89 -26.81
C ALA A 26 39.20 -49.09 -25.83
N THR A 27 38.09 -49.69 -26.31
CA THR A 27 37.68 -51.14 -26.25
C THR A 27 37.15 -51.53 -24.86
N THR A 28 35.88 -51.95 -24.66
CA THR A 28 35.29 -53.26 -25.06
C THR A 28 33.75 -53.26 -25.02
N ASP A 29 33.12 -53.75 -26.10
CA ASP A 29 31.82 -54.47 -26.12
C ASP A 29 32.13 -56.00 -26.15
N PRO A 30 31.20 -56.97 -25.97
CA PRO A 30 29.76 -56.91 -26.31
C PRO A 30 28.79 -57.66 -25.35
N VAL A 31 27.46 -57.50 -25.51
CA VAL A 31 26.51 -58.62 -25.72
C VAL A 31 25.26 -58.09 -26.43
N THR A 32 24.98 -58.72 -27.58
CA THR A 32 23.81 -58.63 -28.43
C THR A 32 22.73 -59.62 -27.99
N THR A 33 21.45 -59.23 -28.01
CA THR A 33 20.35 -60.05 -28.57
C THR A 33 19.20 -59.15 -29.04
N ASP A 34 18.73 -59.47 -30.25
CA ASP A 34 17.86 -58.75 -31.19
C ASP A 34 16.36 -59.14 -31.01
N PRO A 35 15.41 -58.96 -31.97
CA PRO A 35 14.32 -57.98 -31.88
C PRO A 35 12.91 -58.60 -32.01
N THR A 36 11.85 -57.80 -31.90
CA THR A 36 10.62 -58.09 -32.68
C THR A 36 9.86 -56.82 -33.05
N ALA A 37 9.45 -56.80 -34.31
CA ALA A 37 8.77 -55.74 -35.05
C ALA A 37 7.23 -55.89 -35.02
N MET A 38 6.58 -54.90 -35.65
CA MET A 38 5.18 -54.75 -36.15
C MET A 38 4.48 -53.55 -35.50
N ASP A 39 3.82 -52.61 -36.19
CA ASP A 39 3.64 -52.24 -37.61
C ASP A 39 2.94 -50.85 -37.59
N PRO A 40 3.07 -49.97 -38.60
CA PRO A 40 2.49 -48.64 -38.62
C PRO A 40 1.10 -48.65 -39.28
N SER A 41 0.24 -47.70 -38.93
CA SER A 41 -0.99 -47.43 -39.68
C SER A 41 -1.32 -45.95 -39.60
N VAL A 42 -1.02 -45.21 -40.68
CA VAL A 42 -1.93 -44.78 -41.76
C VAL A 42 -2.37 -43.33 -41.55
N ILE A 43 -1.82 -42.43 -42.37
CA ILE A 43 -2.48 -41.21 -42.89
C ILE A 43 -3.06 -41.62 -44.26
N PRO A 44 -4.23 -41.15 -44.72
CA PRO A 44 -4.19 -40.00 -45.65
C PRO A 44 -5.47 -39.13 -45.73
N GLY A 45 -5.31 -37.90 -46.21
CA GLY A 45 -6.36 -37.06 -46.80
C GLY A 45 -5.91 -35.60 -46.88
N THR A 46 -5.13 -35.16 -47.89
CA THR A 46 -5.57 -34.61 -49.21
C THR A 46 -6.66 -33.54 -49.05
N ASP A 47 -6.53 -32.27 -49.46
CA ASP A 47 -5.96 -31.77 -50.71
C ASP A 47 -5.65 -30.25 -50.65
N PRO A 48 -4.73 -29.73 -51.50
CA PRO A 48 -4.49 -28.30 -51.74
C PRO A 48 -5.03 -27.86 -53.12
N VAL A 49 -5.76 -26.73 -53.20
CA VAL A 49 -6.17 -26.11 -54.48
C VAL A 49 -6.26 -24.58 -54.27
N ASN A 50 -5.25 -23.77 -54.66
CA ASN A 50 -4.98 -23.13 -55.96
C ASN A 50 -5.39 -21.63 -55.95
N PRO A 51 -4.56 -20.69 -56.47
CA PRO A 51 -4.74 -19.24 -56.31
C PRO A 51 -5.45 -18.55 -57.51
N GLU A 52 -6.18 -17.47 -57.19
CA GLU A 52 -6.65 -16.30 -57.96
C GLU A 52 -7.36 -16.45 -59.33
N PRO A 53 -8.29 -15.54 -59.66
CA PRO A 53 -7.87 -14.40 -60.49
C PRO A 53 -8.47 -13.03 -60.09
N VAL A 54 -7.70 -12.00 -60.44
CA VAL A 54 -8.01 -10.56 -60.40
C VAL A 54 -8.96 -10.17 -61.54
N THR A 55 -9.99 -9.34 -61.27
CA THR A 55 -10.63 -8.46 -62.27
C THR A 55 -11.21 -7.19 -61.62
N ASP A 56 -10.56 -6.06 -61.92
CA ASP A 56 -10.96 -4.67 -62.24
C ASP A 56 -12.15 -3.93 -61.55
N PRO A 57 -12.08 -2.57 -61.39
CA PRO A 57 -12.92 -1.76 -60.50
C PRO A 57 -14.03 -0.93 -61.18
N ALA A 58 -14.87 -0.33 -60.31
CA ALA A 58 -15.78 0.83 -60.46
C ALA A 58 -17.28 0.52 -60.68
N PRO A 59 -18.23 1.42 -60.32
CA PRO A 59 -18.10 2.76 -59.71
C PRO A 59 -18.89 2.97 -58.39
N ALA A 60 -18.63 4.12 -57.76
CA ALA A 60 -19.23 4.63 -56.52
C ALA A 60 -20.71 5.03 -56.65
N ASP A 61 -21.50 4.86 -55.56
CA ASP A 61 -22.27 5.89 -54.81
C ASP A 61 -23.23 5.20 -53.79
N PRO A 62 -23.95 5.90 -52.86
CA PRO A 62 -23.53 6.69 -51.71
C PRO A 62 -23.94 6.09 -50.33
N ALA A 63 -23.24 6.55 -49.29
CA ALA A 63 -23.73 6.77 -47.91
C ALA A 63 -24.33 5.60 -47.11
N THR A 64 -23.47 4.88 -46.39
CA THR A 64 -23.84 4.22 -45.13
C THR A 64 -23.77 5.23 -43.97
N PRO A 65 -24.77 5.26 -43.06
CA PRO A 65 -24.83 6.21 -41.97
C PRO A 65 -23.72 5.94 -40.96
N THR A 66 -23.00 6.99 -40.59
CA THR A 66 -21.97 7.00 -39.55
C THR A 66 -22.57 6.52 -38.23
N ASP A 67 -22.15 5.32 -37.80
CA ASP A 67 -22.38 4.80 -36.46
C ASP A 67 -21.73 5.76 -35.43
N PRO A 68 -22.44 6.23 -34.39
CA PRO A 68 -21.84 7.08 -33.37
C PRO A 68 -20.68 6.34 -32.69
N GLN A 69 -19.46 6.81 -32.93
CA GLN A 69 -18.27 6.38 -32.21
C GLN A 69 -18.56 6.40 -30.70
N PRO A 70 -18.38 5.28 -29.97
CA PRO A 70 -18.48 5.30 -28.53
C PRO A 70 -17.38 6.22 -28.01
N VAL A 71 -17.78 7.30 -27.34
CA VAL A 71 -16.85 8.16 -26.60
C VAL A 71 -16.29 7.33 -25.46
N VAL A 72 -15.17 6.66 -25.71
CA VAL A 72 -14.45 5.92 -24.68
C VAL A 72 -13.82 6.96 -23.77
N ASP A 73 -14.22 6.95 -22.50
CA ASP A 73 -13.63 7.79 -21.47
C ASP A 73 -12.10 7.56 -21.44
N PRO A 74 -11.27 8.61 -21.61
CA PRO A 74 -9.81 8.48 -21.64
C PRO A 74 -9.24 7.82 -20.36
N ALA A 75 -9.95 7.89 -19.23
CA ALA A 75 -9.57 7.18 -18.00
C ALA A 75 -9.74 5.64 -18.12
N VAL A 76 -10.71 5.17 -18.90
CA VAL A 76 -10.93 3.74 -19.15
C VAL A 76 -9.91 3.21 -20.16
N GLU A 77 -9.56 4.00 -21.17
CA GLU A 77 -8.54 3.64 -22.15
C GLU A 77 -7.13 3.57 -21.53
N ALA A 78 -6.76 4.54 -20.68
CA ALA A 78 -5.50 4.51 -19.94
C ALA A 78 -5.39 3.30 -19.00
N LYS A 79 -6.47 2.93 -18.31
CA LYS A 79 -6.50 1.70 -17.47
C LYS A 79 -6.36 0.44 -18.31
N ASN A 80 -7.06 0.35 -19.43
CA ASN A 80 -6.98 -0.81 -20.33
C ASN A 80 -5.59 -0.95 -20.96
N GLN A 81 -4.96 0.17 -21.34
CA GLN A 81 -3.57 0.20 -21.80
C GLN A 81 -2.60 -0.24 -20.71
N ALA A 82 -2.79 0.19 -19.45
CA ALA A 82 -1.97 -0.25 -18.33
C ALA A 82 -2.07 -1.77 -18.10
N PHE A 83 -3.28 -2.35 -18.15
CA PHE A 83 -3.46 -3.79 -18.05
C PHE A 83 -2.88 -4.55 -19.24
N ALA A 84 -3.00 -4.02 -20.46
CA ALA A 84 -2.39 -4.61 -21.65
C ALA A 84 -0.86 -4.60 -21.55
N ALA A 85 -0.27 -3.47 -21.14
CA ALA A 85 1.16 -3.35 -20.90
C ALA A 85 1.64 -4.32 -19.81
N MET A 86 0.91 -4.43 -18.70
CA MET A 86 1.22 -5.38 -17.63
C MET A 86 1.16 -6.83 -18.10
N ARG A 87 0.16 -7.20 -18.93
CA ARG A 87 0.09 -8.56 -19.53
C ARG A 87 1.29 -8.85 -20.42
N VAL A 88 1.68 -7.91 -21.28
CA VAL A 88 2.84 -8.06 -22.16
C VAL A 88 4.13 -8.19 -21.35
N GLN A 89 4.29 -7.38 -20.29
CA GLN A 89 5.42 -7.49 -19.37
C GLN A 89 5.44 -8.84 -18.65
N ASN A 90 4.32 -9.26 -18.06
CA ASN A 90 4.22 -10.55 -17.38
C ASN A 90 4.55 -11.72 -18.31
N ALA A 91 4.05 -11.70 -19.55
CA ALA A 91 4.39 -12.71 -20.56
C ALA A 91 5.88 -12.71 -20.91
N LYS A 92 6.52 -11.54 -20.97
CA LYS A 92 7.97 -11.41 -21.17
C LYS A 92 8.75 -12.00 -20.01
N TYR A 93 8.36 -11.70 -18.77
CA TYR A 93 8.98 -12.25 -17.56
C TYR A 93 8.82 -13.75 -17.47
N GLN A 94 7.61 -14.28 -17.70
CA GLN A 94 7.35 -15.72 -17.73
C GLN A 94 8.21 -16.44 -18.78
N LYS A 95 8.34 -15.86 -19.99
CA LYS A 95 9.20 -16.43 -21.04
C LYS A 95 10.68 -16.38 -20.67
N ALA A 96 11.14 -15.30 -20.04
CA ALA A 96 12.51 -15.19 -19.57
C ALA A 96 12.80 -16.20 -18.45
N MET A 97 11.90 -16.31 -17.46
CA MET A 97 12.03 -17.28 -16.37
C MET A 97 11.97 -18.72 -16.85
N SER A 98 11.09 -19.04 -17.80
CA SER A 98 11.05 -20.39 -18.40
C SER A 98 12.37 -20.77 -19.08
N ARG A 99 13.03 -19.82 -19.77
CA ARG A 99 14.36 -20.05 -20.36
C ARG A 99 15.45 -20.20 -19.29
N ILE A 100 15.40 -19.40 -18.23
CA ILE A 100 16.32 -19.49 -17.10
C ILE A 100 16.16 -20.83 -16.38
N ALA A 101 14.92 -21.26 -16.13
CA ALA A 101 14.60 -22.56 -15.54
C ALA A 101 15.13 -23.72 -16.40
N GLN A 102 14.93 -23.65 -17.72
CA GLN A 102 15.49 -24.64 -18.66
C GLN A 102 17.02 -24.66 -18.63
N ALA A 103 17.68 -23.49 -18.62
CA ALA A 103 19.13 -23.38 -18.58
C ALA A 103 19.72 -23.92 -17.26
N MET A 104 19.01 -23.74 -16.14
CA MET A 104 19.41 -24.25 -14.82
C MET A 104 18.96 -25.68 -14.55
N GLY A 105 18.29 -26.35 -15.51
CA GLY A 105 17.74 -27.69 -15.33
C GLY A 105 16.73 -27.77 -14.18
N ALA A 106 15.96 -26.71 -13.94
CA ALA A 106 14.88 -26.68 -12.96
C ALA A 106 13.56 -27.17 -13.58
N SER A 107 12.79 -27.93 -12.81
CA SER A 107 11.54 -28.55 -13.27
C SER A 107 10.34 -27.61 -13.21
N ASN A 108 10.42 -26.58 -12.37
CA ASN A 108 9.39 -25.55 -12.19
C ASN A 108 10.03 -24.19 -11.85
N GLU A 109 9.21 -23.14 -11.82
CA GLU A 109 9.65 -21.76 -11.58
C GLU A 109 10.23 -21.59 -10.16
N ASP A 110 9.63 -22.22 -9.15
CA ASP A 110 10.06 -22.13 -7.75
C ASP A 110 11.47 -22.73 -7.56
N GLU A 111 11.73 -23.92 -8.11
CA GLU A 111 13.04 -24.57 -8.09
C GLU A 111 14.09 -23.74 -8.84
N ALA A 112 13.68 -23.09 -9.95
CA ALA A 112 14.56 -22.20 -10.69
C ALA A 112 14.96 -20.99 -9.86
N ILE A 113 14.00 -20.40 -9.14
CA ILE A 113 14.23 -19.27 -8.25
C ILE A 113 15.15 -19.70 -7.09
N GLU A 114 14.91 -20.84 -6.45
CA GLU A 114 15.76 -21.34 -5.37
C GLU A 114 17.20 -21.58 -5.82
N LYS A 115 17.40 -22.21 -6.99
CA LYS A 115 18.75 -22.41 -7.57
C LYS A 115 19.43 -21.08 -7.90
N LEU A 116 18.67 -20.13 -8.45
CA LEU A 116 19.19 -18.80 -8.79
C LEU A 116 19.62 -18.02 -7.54
N ILE A 117 18.81 -18.06 -6.48
CA ILE A 117 19.14 -17.46 -5.18
C ILE A 117 20.36 -18.16 -4.57
N GLY A 118 20.40 -19.50 -4.63
CA GLY A 118 21.55 -20.26 -4.14
C GLY A 118 22.84 -19.85 -4.83
N ALA A 119 22.82 -19.78 -6.17
CA ALA A 119 23.95 -19.38 -6.99
C ALA A 119 24.36 -17.92 -6.76
N SER A 120 23.40 -17.01 -6.55
CA SER A 120 23.74 -15.60 -6.26
C SER A 120 24.49 -15.47 -4.94
N PHE A 121 24.08 -16.22 -3.91
CA PHE A 121 24.82 -16.27 -2.65
C PHE A 121 26.20 -16.88 -2.81
N ASP A 122 26.38 -17.91 -3.63
CA ASP A 122 27.69 -18.51 -3.87
C ASP A 122 28.65 -17.52 -4.58
N VAL A 123 28.14 -16.77 -5.57
CA VAL A 123 28.90 -15.73 -6.27
C VAL A 123 29.26 -14.58 -5.33
N GLN A 124 28.30 -14.11 -4.53
CA GLN A 124 28.53 -13.01 -3.58
C GLN A 124 29.49 -13.42 -2.47
N ALA A 125 29.33 -14.62 -1.93
CA ALA A 125 30.23 -15.20 -0.93
C ALA A 125 31.66 -15.31 -1.44
N LYS A 126 31.88 -15.76 -2.69
CA LYS A 126 33.20 -15.76 -3.34
C LYS A 126 33.77 -14.34 -3.45
N ARG A 127 32.95 -13.35 -3.83
CA ARG A 127 33.37 -11.95 -3.97
C ARG A 127 33.75 -11.31 -2.63
N GLU A 128 33.02 -11.62 -1.57
CA GLU A 128 33.24 -11.06 -0.23
C GLU A 128 34.19 -11.91 0.62
N ASN A 129 34.63 -13.07 0.10
CA ASN A 129 35.45 -14.05 0.80
C ASN A 129 34.82 -14.53 2.12
N VAL A 130 33.51 -14.79 2.08
CA VAL A 130 32.70 -15.29 3.20
C VAL A 130 32.12 -16.65 2.81
N ASP A 131 31.74 -17.48 3.78
CA ASP A 131 31.02 -18.73 3.52
C ASP A 131 29.58 -18.44 3.03
N PRO A 132 29.10 -19.03 1.91
CA PRO A 132 27.74 -18.84 1.40
C PRO A 132 26.65 -19.14 2.43
N VAL A 133 26.86 -20.12 3.32
CA VAL A 133 25.90 -20.46 4.38
C VAL A 133 25.80 -19.34 5.41
N ILE A 134 26.93 -18.72 5.75
CA ILE A 134 26.97 -17.59 6.67
C ILE A 134 26.30 -16.37 6.03
N LEU A 135 26.56 -16.11 4.75
CA LEU A 135 25.98 -14.98 4.03
C LEU A 135 24.45 -15.09 3.91
N ARG A 136 23.93 -16.28 3.60
CA ARG A 136 22.48 -16.56 3.62
C ARG A 136 21.87 -16.25 4.97
N ARG A 137 22.44 -16.81 6.04
CA ARG A 137 21.95 -16.60 7.41
C ARG A 137 22.01 -15.14 7.83
N LEU A 138 23.06 -14.41 7.46
CA LEU A 138 23.20 -12.99 7.78
C LEU A 138 22.09 -12.19 7.09
N THR A 139 21.83 -12.47 5.82
CA THR A 139 20.78 -11.82 5.02
C THR A 139 19.40 -12.10 5.62
N ASP A 140 19.10 -13.36 5.95
CA ASP A 140 17.82 -13.73 6.59
C ASP A 140 17.61 -13.02 7.94
N LEU A 141 18.68 -12.91 8.74
CA LEU A 141 18.64 -12.21 10.02
C LEU A 141 18.49 -10.71 9.84
N GLU A 142 19.16 -10.11 8.87
CA GLU A 142 19.04 -8.69 8.56
C GLU A 142 17.62 -8.36 8.10
N GLU A 143 17.05 -9.15 7.18
CA GLU A 143 15.67 -8.98 6.72
C GLU A 143 14.69 -9.09 7.88
N LYS A 144 14.83 -10.13 8.71
CA LYS A 144 13.99 -10.30 9.89
C LYS A 144 14.11 -9.14 10.87
N ASN A 145 15.32 -8.63 11.10
CA ASN A 145 15.53 -7.48 11.96
C ASN A 145 14.92 -6.21 11.36
N GLN A 146 15.07 -5.97 10.06
CA GLN A 146 14.44 -4.84 9.36
C GLN A 146 12.92 -4.91 9.44
N MET A 147 12.32 -6.10 9.30
CA MET A 147 10.88 -6.30 9.48
C MET A 147 10.44 -5.98 10.91
N LEU A 148 11.17 -6.47 11.92
CA LEU A 148 10.87 -6.20 13.33
C LEU A 148 11.02 -4.71 13.65
N ASP A 149 12.07 -4.05 13.17
CA ASP A 149 12.30 -2.62 13.36
C ASP A 149 11.19 -1.80 12.71
N THR A 150 10.78 -2.16 11.50
CA THR A 150 9.68 -1.49 10.79
C THR A 150 8.36 -1.68 11.53
N ALA A 151 8.04 -2.90 11.96
CA ALA A 151 6.83 -3.19 12.73
C ALA A 151 6.80 -2.42 14.07
N THR A 152 7.92 -2.39 14.80
CA THR A 152 8.05 -1.65 16.06
C THR A 152 7.86 -0.15 15.84
N LYS A 153 8.49 0.41 14.80
CA LYS A 153 8.33 1.82 14.42
C LYS A 153 6.88 2.17 14.09
N GLN A 154 6.20 1.35 13.29
CA GLN A 154 4.80 1.56 12.94
C GLN A 154 3.90 1.49 14.18
N GLN A 155 4.14 0.53 15.07
CA GLN A 155 3.39 0.40 16.31
C GLN A 155 3.59 1.63 17.20
N PHE A 156 4.84 2.07 17.40
CA PHE A 156 5.16 3.26 18.18
C PHE A 156 4.43 4.51 17.65
N ILE A 157 4.37 4.70 16.33
CA ILE A 157 3.65 5.81 15.71
C ILE A 157 2.16 5.72 15.98
N ARG A 158 1.57 4.54 15.75
CA ARG A 158 0.14 4.33 16.00
C ARG A 158 -0.21 4.66 17.46
N ASP A 159 0.57 4.16 18.40
CA ASP A 159 0.36 4.38 19.83
C ASP A 159 0.57 5.86 20.19
N SER A 160 1.56 6.52 19.61
CA SER A 160 1.85 7.94 19.82
C SER A 160 0.73 8.84 19.31
N PHE A 161 0.24 8.63 18.09
CA PHE A 161 -0.92 9.39 17.57
C PHE A 161 -2.19 9.06 18.37
N GLY A 162 -2.40 7.81 18.77
CA GLY A 162 -3.52 7.43 19.63
C GLY A 162 -3.47 8.10 21.01
N ALA A 163 -2.27 8.28 21.58
CA ALA A 163 -2.09 9.01 22.83
C ALA A 163 -2.41 10.51 22.65
N VAL A 164 -1.93 11.16 21.59
CA VAL A 164 -2.24 12.57 21.27
C VAL A 164 -3.75 12.74 21.05
N GLN A 165 -4.38 11.85 20.29
CA GLN A 165 -5.81 11.88 20.03
C GLN A 165 -6.61 11.84 21.33
N LYS A 166 -6.28 10.91 22.24
CA LYS A 166 -6.93 10.81 23.56
C LYS A 166 -6.66 12.02 24.45
N GLN A 167 -5.42 12.49 24.48
CA GLN A 167 -5.01 13.59 25.36
C GLN A 167 -5.68 14.92 25.00
N PHE A 168 -5.88 15.19 23.72
CA PHE A 168 -6.46 16.45 23.23
C PHE A 168 -7.91 16.30 22.72
N ASN A 169 -8.48 15.10 22.85
CA ASN A 169 -9.83 14.76 22.38
C ASN A 169 -10.03 15.16 20.91
N LEU A 170 -9.11 14.70 20.05
CA LEU A 170 -9.09 15.02 18.63
C LEU A 170 -9.96 14.06 17.83
N ASP A 171 -10.56 14.55 16.76
CA ASP A 171 -11.17 13.70 15.75
C ASP A 171 -10.11 13.15 14.76
N ASP A 172 -10.50 12.14 13.96
CA ASP A 172 -9.59 11.51 13.00
C ASP A 172 -9.09 12.51 11.94
N LYS A 173 -9.89 13.53 11.60
CA LYS A 173 -9.50 14.54 10.60
C LYS A 173 -8.44 15.48 11.15
N GLU A 174 -8.55 15.87 12.42
CA GLU A 174 -7.57 16.69 13.14
C GLU A 174 -6.26 15.94 13.30
N VAL A 175 -6.30 14.63 13.58
CA VAL A 175 -5.11 13.77 13.64
C VAL A 175 -4.43 13.68 12.27
N ILE A 176 -5.20 13.46 11.19
CA ILE A 176 -4.66 13.42 9.82
C ILE A 176 -4.05 14.78 9.44
N ALA A 177 -4.74 15.89 9.74
CA ALA A 177 -4.23 17.23 9.47
C ALA A 177 -2.92 17.51 10.23
N PHE A 178 -2.80 17.02 11.47
CA PHE A 178 -1.57 17.11 12.23
C PHE A 178 -0.44 16.28 11.60
N ALA A 179 -0.70 15.03 11.20
CA ALA A 179 0.28 14.20 10.49
C ALA A 179 0.74 14.83 9.17
N GLN A 180 -0.19 15.45 8.44
CA GLN A 180 0.11 16.19 7.22
C GLN A 180 1.04 17.38 7.52
N LYS A 181 0.75 18.19 8.54
CA LYS A 181 1.62 19.31 8.94
C LYS A 181 3.02 18.85 9.34
N LEU A 182 3.16 17.72 10.03
CA LEU A 182 4.48 17.17 10.36
C LEU A 182 5.25 16.79 9.10
N THR A 183 4.58 16.19 8.12
CA THR A 183 5.17 15.85 6.81
C THR A 183 5.57 17.11 6.04
N ASP A 184 4.69 18.12 5.99
CA ASP A 184 4.94 19.39 5.30
C ASP A 184 6.12 20.17 5.92
N GLN A 185 6.36 20.00 7.22
CA GLN A 185 7.50 20.57 7.94
C GLN A 185 8.74 19.68 7.94
N ASN A 186 8.69 18.54 7.23
CA ASN A 186 9.78 17.57 7.15
C ASN A 186 10.25 17.09 8.55
N VAL A 187 9.32 16.95 9.48
CA VAL A 187 9.59 16.45 10.83
C VAL A 187 9.68 14.94 10.79
N ASP A 188 10.87 14.40 11.08
CA ASP A 188 11.08 12.97 11.19
C ASP A 188 10.52 12.43 12.50
N ILE A 189 9.27 11.95 12.46
CA ILE A 189 8.57 11.35 13.60
C ILE A 189 9.19 10.03 14.09
N PHE A 190 10.00 9.36 13.26
CA PHE A 190 10.59 8.07 13.60
C PHE A 190 11.88 8.22 14.39
N ASN A 191 12.66 9.26 14.09
CA ASN A 191 13.95 9.52 14.72
C ASN A 191 13.93 10.71 15.69
N SER A 192 12.78 11.37 15.84
CA SER A 192 12.62 12.46 16.81
C SER A 192 12.61 11.93 18.24
N ASN A 193 13.51 12.46 19.08
CA ASN A 193 13.48 12.23 20.52
C ASN A 193 12.41 13.08 21.24
N ILE A 194 11.57 13.80 20.50
CA ILE A 194 10.54 14.69 21.03
C ILE A 194 9.20 13.96 21.00
N PRO A 195 8.49 13.83 22.14
CA PRO A 195 7.16 13.24 22.19
C PRO A 195 6.18 13.97 21.26
N LEU A 196 5.36 13.20 20.54
CA LEU A 196 4.40 13.72 19.56
C LEU A 196 3.39 14.72 20.18
N SER A 197 3.05 14.54 21.46
CA SER A 197 2.20 15.46 22.21
C SER A 197 2.83 16.85 22.39
N THR A 198 4.16 16.92 22.54
CA THR A 198 4.89 18.18 22.64
C THR A 198 4.92 18.90 21.28
N LEU A 199 5.11 18.14 20.20
CA LEU A 199 5.03 18.68 18.85
C LEU A 199 3.63 19.22 18.54
N TYR A 200 2.58 18.48 18.93
CA TYR A 200 1.20 18.93 18.78
C TYR A 200 0.93 20.24 19.53
N LEU A 201 1.37 20.32 20.80
CA LEU A 201 1.26 21.54 21.61
C LEU A 201 1.98 22.72 20.97
N GLY A 202 3.20 22.52 20.46
CA GLY A 202 3.95 23.58 19.79
C GLY A 202 3.26 24.09 18.52
N LEU A 203 2.70 23.18 17.72
CA LEU A 203 2.08 23.52 16.42
C LEU A 203 0.68 24.11 16.53
N TYR A 204 -0.07 23.75 17.56
CA TYR A 204 -1.47 24.17 17.74
C TYR A 204 -1.68 24.97 19.02
N HIS A 205 -0.62 25.55 19.59
CA HIS A 205 -0.66 26.28 20.86
C HIS A 205 -1.82 27.31 20.92
N ASP A 206 -1.94 28.16 19.90
CA ASP A 206 -2.93 29.23 19.87
C ASP A 206 -4.36 28.71 19.72
N THR A 207 -4.54 27.68 18.89
CA THR A 207 -5.83 27.01 18.68
C THR A 207 -6.30 26.32 19.97
N ILE A 208 -5.40 25.61 20.65
CA ILE A 208 -5.70 24.93 21.92
C ILE A 208 -6.06 25.97 22.99
N THR A 209 -5.30 27.05 23.10
CA THR A 209 -5.53 28.12 24.07
C THR A 209 -6.88 28.81 23.82
N SER A 210 -7.18 29.12 22.56
CA SER A 210 -8.46 29.73 22.17
C SER A 210 -9.65 28.82 22.49
N LYS A 211 -9.55 27.52 22.17
CA LYS A 211 -10.59 26.52 22.46
C LYS A 211 -10.85 26.39 23.96
N LYS A 212 -9.78 26.40 24.78
CA LYS A 212 -9.91 26.37 26.25
C LYS A 212 -10.59 27.62 26.80
N LEU A 213 -10.17 28.79 26.33
CA LEU A 213 -10.73 30.07 26.77
C LEU A 213 -12.21 30.21 26.39
N GLU A 214 -12.60 29.72 25.22
CA GLU A 214 -14.00 29.73 24.79
C GLU A 214 -14.85 28.72 25.56
N ALA A 215 -14.32 27.53 25.85
CA ALA A 215 -15.00 26.56 26.72
C ALA A 215 -15.21 27.13 28.14
N GLU A 216 -14.23 27.84 28.68
CA GLU A 216 -14.35 28.51 29.98
C GLU A 216 -15.39 29.64 29.97
N LYS A 217 -15.39 30.48 28.91
CA LYS A 217 -16.45 31.50 28.72
C LYS A 217 -17.84 30.86 28.68
N GLN A 218 -18.01 29.75 27.97
CA GLN A 218 -19.29 29.05 27.90
C GLN A 218 -19.69 28.46 29.26
N ASN A 219 -18.75 27.90 30.01
CA ASN A 219 -19.00 27.41 31.37
C ASN A 219 -19.37 28.54 32.32
N TRP A 220 -18.73 29.71 32.20
CA TRP A 220 -19.08 30.89 32.97
C TRP A 220 -20.50 31.39 32.64
N ILE A 221 -20.86 31.46 31.35
CA ILE A 221 -22.23 31.81 30.92
C ILE A 221 -23.26 30.80 31.45
N LYS A 222 -22.97 29.50 31.42
CA LYS A 222 -23.84 28.47 31.99
C LYS A 222 -24.00 28.62 33.50
N GLY A 223 -22.88 28.82 34.22
CA GLY A 223 -22.89 29.07 35.65
C GLY A 223 -23.66 30.34 36.03
N GLN A 224 -23.57 31.40 35.23
CA GLN A 224 -24.37 32.61 35.42
C GLN A 224 -25.86 32.34 35.20
N ASN A 225 -26.22 31.64 34.12
CA ASN A 225 -27.61 31.25 33.86
C ASN A 225 -28.18 30.31 34.95
N GLU A 226 -27.36 29.45 35.53
CA GLU A 226 -27.73 28.58 36.67
C GLU A 226 -27.86 29.39 37.97
N ALA A 227 -26.98 30.36 38.21
CA ALA A 227 -27.05 31.29 39.34
C ALA A 227 -28.30 32.19 39.25
N ASP A 228 -28.64 32.69 38.07
CA ASP A 228 -29.87 33.48 37.84
C ASP A 228 -31.14 32.64 38.05
N LYS A 229 -31.06 31.33 37.81
CA LYS A 229 -32.14 30.38 38.08
C LYS A 229 -32.23 29.99 39.54
N ALA A 230 -31.14 30.07 40.31
CA ALA A 230 -31.14 29.76 41.74
C ALA A 230 -32.17 30.61 42.51
N PRO A 231 -32.86 30.05 43.52
CA PRO A 231 -33.72 30.85 44.39
C PRO A 231 -32.84 31.87 45.14
N GLY A 232 -33.16 33.17 45.02
CA GLY A 232 -32.46 34.18 45.80
C GLY A 232 -32.58 33.86 47.29
N VAL A 233 -31.53 34.08 48.08
CA VAL A 233 -31.60 33.88 49.54
C VAL A 233 -31.99 35.19 50.22
N ASN A 234 -32.91 35.13 51.18
CA ASN A 234 -33.30 36.31 51.93
C ASN A 234 -32.14 36.73 52.86
N PRO A 235 -31.59 37.96 52.73
CA PRO A 235 -30.43 38.39 53.51
C PRO A 235 -30.69 38.49 55.02
N ALA A 236 -31.95 38.55 55.45
CA ALA A 236 -32.32 38.62 56.87
C ALA A 236 -32.49 37.24 57.53
N THR A 237 -32.72 36.17 56.76
CA THR A 237 -33.08 34.83 57.32
C THR A 237 -32.29 33.66 56.73
N GLY A 238 -31.49 33.89 55.68
CA GLY A 238 -30.65 32.86 55.04
C GLY A 238 -31.42 31.75 54.32
N LYS A 239 -32.75 31.84 54.23
CA LYS A 239 -33.60 30.85 53.58
C LYS A 239 -33.85 31.19 52.09
N PRO A 240 -34.01 30.19 51.21
CA PRO A 240 -34.34 30.42 49.80
C PRO A 240 -35.72 31.07 49.66
N ILE A 241 -35.79 32.15 48.87
CA ILE A 241 -37.00 32.85 48.49
C ILE A 241 -37.69 32.00 47.40
N SER A 242 -38.85 31.42 47.71
CA SER A 242 -39.68 30.72 46.72
C SER A 242 -40.03 31.68 45.58
N LYS A 243 -39.67 31.33 44.34
CA LYS A 243 -40.03 32.08 43.12
C LYS A 243 -41.48 31.83 42.71
N ASP A 244 -42.41 31.96 43.65
CA ASP A 244 -43.79 32.18 43.27
C ASP A 244 -43.89 33.64 42.84
N LYS A 245 -43.66 33.89 41.54
CA LYS A 245 -44.04 35.15 40.89
C LYS A 245 -45.55 35.32 41.08
N LYS A 246 -45.98 35.92 42.19
CA LYS A 246 -47.25 36.63 42.23
C LYS A 246 -46.98 37.96 41.55
N GLU A 247 -47.20 37.99 40.24
CA GLU A 247 -47.42 39.27 39.56
C GLU A 247 -48.58 39.96 40.29
N ILE A 248 -48.37 41.20 40.72
CA ILE A 248 -49.41 42.00 41.39
C ILE A 248 -50.41 42.38 40.32
N THR A 249 -51.36 41.49 40.05
CA THR A 249 -52.36 41.70 39.00
C THR A 249 -53.67 42.27 39.54
N THR A 250 -53.79 42.44 40.87
CA THR A 250 -54.99 43.00 41.50
C THR A 250 -54.65 44.06 42.55
N ASP A 251 -55.53 45.06 42.70
CA ASP A 251 -55.38 46.12 43.72
C ASP A 251 -55.34 45.56 45.14
N ALA A 252 -55.93 44.38 45.37
CA ALA A 252 -55.87 43.66 46.64
C ALA A 252 -54.45 43.14 46.96
N ASP A 253 -53.68 42.73 45.95
CA ASP A 253 -52.30 42.28 46.12
C ASP A 253 -51.36 43.47 46.37
N LEU A 254 -51.66 44.64 45.78
CA LEU A 254 -50.93 45.88 46.02
C LEU A 254 -51.13 46.36 47.48
N ASP A 255 -52.36 46.29 47.98
CA ASP A 255 -52.72 46.74 49.34
C ASP A 255 -52.12 45.83 50.43
N LEU A 256 -51.93 44.54 50.12
CA LEU A 256 -51.26 43.59 51.00
C LEU A 256 -49.76 43.91 51.18
N ILE A 257 -49.09 44.37 50.11
CA ILE A 257 -47.66 44.74 50.13
C ILE A 257 -47.45 46.09 50.81
N LEU A 258 -48.36 47.05 50.60
CA LEU A 258 -48.27 48.35 51.26
C LEU A 258 -48.44 48.25 52.78
N LYS A 259 -49.18 47.26 53.28
CA LYS A 259 -49.31 46.98 54.72
C LYS A 259 -48.06 46.36 55.35
N THR A 260 -47.23 45.64 54.59
CA THR A 260 -45.99 45.03 55.12
C THR A 260 -44.80 45.99 55.11
N LEU A 261 -44.96 47.20 54.57
CA LEU A 261 -43.96 48.28 54.51
C LEU A 261 -44.10 49.35 55.61
N LYS A 262 -45.04 49.18 56.55
CA LYS A 262 -45.15 49.97 57.79
C LYS A 262 -44.65 49.15 58.97
#